data_AF-A0A0Z8SPA1-F1
#
_entry.id   AF-A0A0Z8SPA1-F1
#
_cell.length_a   1.000
_cell.length_b   1.000
_cell.length_c   1.000
_cell.angle_alpha   90.00
_cell.angle_beta   90.00
_cell.angle_gamma   90.00
#
_symmetry.space_group_name_H-M   'P 1'
#
loop_
_entity.id
_entity.type
_entity.pdbx_description
1 polymer ?
#
loop_
_entity_poly.entity_id
_entity_poly.type
_entity_poly.pdbx_seq_one_letter_code
_entity_poly.pdbx_strand_id
1 'polypeptide(L)'
;MNKRIKKKKQKAAYKIPKHIIRLARRWTELDSEIVFMAEFLDIENGCYPKKLVENNFRKYKRINVFLDKIEGDDTFRSNFFICQVAYGDEQLDGEYCDQSCGYSGDDCHGVYYYPIGENLYFAYNYEC
;
A
#
# COMPACT_ATOMS: atom_id res chain seq x y z
N MET A 1 19.75 -17.17 8.19
CA MET A 1 19.53 -16.01 9.09
C MET A 1 19.58 -14.76 8.23
N ASN A 2 18.52 -14.47 7.48
CA ASN A 2 18.50 -13.36 6.54
C ASN A 2 18.24 -12.07 7.28
N LYS A 3 19.08 -11.08 6.98
CA LYS A 3 19.02 -9.74 7.54
C LYS A 3 17.67 -9.16 7.16
N ARG A 4 16.72 -9.25 8.10
CA ARG A 4 15.51 -8.43 8.17
C ARG A 4 15.81 -7.06 7.58
N ILE A 5 14.88 -6.54 6.79
CA ILE A 5 14.71 -5.11 6.57
C ILE A 5 14.45 -4.48 7.96
N LYS A 6 15.51 -4.38 8.75
CA LYS A 6 15.64 -3.56 9.95
C LYS A 6 16.36 -2.29 9.52
N LYS A 7 15.91 -1.68 8.42
CA LYS A 7 16.14 -0.24 8.27
C LYS A 7 15.39 0.39 9.44
N LYS A 8 16.09 1.23 10.19
CA LYS A 8 15.51 2.02 11.28
C LYS A 8 14.30 2.78 10.72
N LYS A 9 13.08 2.23 10.85
CA LYS A 9 11.85 3.04 10.83
C LYS A 9 12.13 4.17 11.82
N GLN A 10 12.18 5.41 11.34
CA GLN A 10 12.18 6.55 12.25
C GLN A 10 10.94 6.38 13.10
N LYS A 11 11.14 6.15 14.40
CA LYS A 11 10.09 6.07 15.41
C LYS A 11 9.14 7.24 15.19
N ALA A 12 7.98 6.96 14.63
CA ALA A 12 6.87 7.87 14.70
C ALA A 12 5.67 7.00 15.05
N ALA A 13 5.09 7.30 16.21
CA ALA A 13 3.73 6.94 16.55
C ALA A 13 2.78 7.68 15.59
N TYR A 14 2.92 7.46 14.27
CA TYR A 14 2.13 8.19 13.29
C TYR A 14 0.76 7.56 13.25
N LYS A 15 -0.23 8.38 13.57
CA LYS A 15 -1.62 8.03 13.30
C LYS A 15 -1.88 8.31 11.83
N ILE A 16 -2.32 7.29 11.08
CA ILE A 16 -2.71 7.50 9.68
C ILE A 16 -3.76 8.63 9.62
N PRO A 17 -3.52 9.69 8.83
CA PRO A 17 -4.42 10.83 8.79
C PRO A 17 -5.82 10.42 8.33
N LYS A 18 -6.87 11.01 8.93
CA LYS A 18 -8.27 10.74 8.58
C LYS A 18 -8.56 10.90 7.08
N HIS A 19 -7.87 11.82 6.40
CA HIS A 19 -8.05 12.02 4.97
C HIS A 19 -7.51 10.84 4.14
N ILE A 20 -6.40 10.20 4.56
CA ILE A 20 -5.87 8.99 3.92
C ILE A 20 -6.85 7.82 4.10
N ILE A 21 -7.35 7.63 5.32
CA ILE A 21 -8.38 6.60 5.63
C ILE A 21 -9.62 6.80 4.75
N ARG A 22 -10.07 8.05 4.54
CA ARG A 22 -11.21 8.35 3.66
C ARG A 22 -10.94 8.02 2.19
N LEU A 23 -9.70 8.20 1.73
CA LEU A 23 -9.33 7.82 0.36
C LEU A 23 -9.30 6.30 0.21
N ALA A 24 -8.74 5.58 1.19
CA ALA A 24 -8.73 4.12 1.22
C ALA A 24 -10.14 3.52 1.22
N ARG A 25 -11.07 4.07 2.01
CA ARG A 25 -12.49 3.66 2.01
C ARG A 25 -13.21 3.89 0.67
N ARG A 26 -12.68 4.76 -0.19
CA ARG A 26 -13.22 5.06 -1.53
C ARG A 26 -12.34 4.47 -2.63
N TRP A 27 -11.42 3.59 -2.27
CA TRP A 27 -10.65 2.82 -3.22
C TRP A 27 -11.52 1.69 -3.77
N THR A 28 -11.39 1.42 -5.05
CA THR A 28 -12.16 0.42 -5.78
C THR A 28 -11.22 -0.52 -6.52
N GLU A 29 -11.73 -1.67 -6.97
CA GLU A 29 -10.95 -2.60 -7.81
C GLU A 29 -10.45 -1.90 -9.10
N LEU A 30 -11.31 -1.10 -9.73
CA LEU A 30 -10.95 -0.26 -10.88
C LEU A 30 -9.78 0.67 -10.57
N ASP A 31 -9.68 1.19 -9.34
CA ASP A 31 -8.53 2.02 -8.98
C ASP A 31 -7.23 1.22 -8.94
N SER A 32 -7.28 -0.02 -8.44
CA SER A 32 -6.15 -0.94 -8.43
C SER A 32 -5.73 -1.34 -9.84
N GLU A 33 -6.70 -1.64 -10.71
CA GLU A 33 -6.44 -1.95 -12.12
C GLU A 33 -5.78 -0.78 -12.84
N ILE A 34 -6.28 0.45 -12.68
CA ILE A 34 -5.69 1.64 -13.30
C ILE A 34 -4.25 1.86 -12.83
N VAL A 35 -3.98 1.71 -11.53
CA VAL A 35 -2.61 1.84 -10.98
C VAL A 35 -1.69 0.75 -11.51
N PHE A 36 -2.16 -0.50 -11.56
CA PHE A 36 -1.39 -1.62 -12.09
C PHE A 36 -1.07 -1.42 -13.58
N MET A 37 -2.08 -1.06 -14.38
CA MET A 37 -1.91 -0.77 -15.81
C MET A 37 -0.95 0.39 -16.04
N ALA A 38 -0.93 1.40 -15.16
CA ALA A 38 -0.01 2.53 -15.27
C ALA A 38 1.44 2.17 -15.01
N GLU A 39 1.68 1.27 -14.05
CA GLU A 39 3.03 0.91 -13.61
C GLU A 39 3.67 -0.12 -14.57
N PHE A 40 2.90 -1.14 -14.96
CA PHE A 40 3.45 -2.31 -15.64
C PHE A 40 3.04 -2.43 -17.11
N LEU A 41 2.08 -1.63 -17.58
CA LEU A 41 1.51 -1.72 -18.92
C LEU A 41 1.36 -0.34 -19.55
N ASP A 42 0.85 -0.30 -20.79
CA ASP A 42 0.58 0.95 -21.48
C ASP A 42 -0.85 1.41 -21.24
N ILE A 43 -1.01 2.35 -20.31
CA ILE A 43 -2.31 2.94 -19.97
C ILE A 43 -2.88 3.80 -21.10
N GLU A 44 -2.05 4.29 -22.04
CA GLU A 44 -2.52 5.07 -23.19
C GLU A 44 -3.29 4.20 -24.19
N ASN A 45 -3.03 2.89 -24.20
CA ASN A 45 -3.81 1.90 -24.95
C ASN A 45 -5.06 1.41 -24.18
N GLY A 46 -5.23 1.81 -22.92
CA GLY A 46 -6.42 1.48 -22.14
C GLY A 46 -7.64 2.30 -22.60
N CYS A 47 -8.83 1.68 -22.67
CA CYS A 47 -10.08 2.36 -23.03
C CYS A 47 -10.65 3.26 -21.91
N TYR A 48 -9.81 3.78 -21.00
CA TYR A 48 -10.26 4.55 -19.85
C TYR A 48 -10.40 6.05 -20.18
N PRO A 49 -11.46 6.72 -19.71
CA PRO A 49 -11.57 8.16 -19.84
C PRO A 49 -10.38 8.87 -19.15
N LYS A 50 -9.69 9.78 -19.86
CA LYS A 50 -8.53 10.52 -19.32
C LYS A 50 -8.78 11.15 -17.94
N LYS A 51 -9.97 11.73 -17.74
CA LYS A 51 -10.37 12.36 -16.46
C LYS A 51 -10.46 11.34 -15.31
N LEU A 52 -10.88 10.11 -15.60
CA LEU A 52 -10.91 9.01 -14.61
C LEU A 52 -9.48 8.67 -14.18
N VAL A 53 -8.60 8.45 -15.16
CA VAL A 53 -7.17 8.14 -14.95
C VAL A 53 -6.48 9.24 -14.13
N GLU A 54 -6.65 10.51 -14.50
CA GLU A 54 -6.09 11.63 -13.74
C GLU A 54 -6.59 11.69 -12.28
N ASN A 55 -7.88 11.45 -12.07
CA ASN A 55 -8.46 11.46 -10.72
C ASN A 55 -7.96 10.28 -9.87
N ASN A 56 -7.83 9.11 -10.48
CA ASN A 56 -7.22 7.94 -9.85
C ASN A 56 -5.77 8.25 -9.44
N PHE A 57 -4.93 8.76 -10.35
CA PHE A 57 -3.55 9.11 -10.02
C PHE A 57 -3.45 10.17 -8.91
N ARG A 58 -4.32 11.18 -8.91
CA ARG A 58 -4.36 12.17 -7.81
C ARG A 58 -4.70 11.52 -6.47
N LYS A 59 -5.60 10.53 -6.47
CA LYS A 59 -5.95 9.76 -5.27
C LYS A 59 -4.80 8.87 -4.82
N TYR A 60 -4.24 8.07 -5.73
CA TYR A 60 -3.07 7.21 -5.52
C TYR A 60 -1.89 7.99 -4.93
N LYS A 61 -1.46 9.06 -5.62
CA LYS A 61 -0.31 9.88 -5.22
C LYS A 61 -0.46 10.45 -3.81
N ARG A 62 -1.67 10.81 -3.37
CA ARG A 62 -1.89 11.31 -2.00
C ARG A 62 -1.64 10.24 -0.95
N ILE A 63 -2.01 8.98 -1.23
CA ILE A 63 -1.76 7.86 -0.33
C ILE A 63 -0.28 7.46 -0.42
N ASN A 64 0.26 7.27 -1.62
CA ASN A 64 1.64 6.82 -1.81
C ASN A 64 2.65 7.80 -1.22
N VAL A 65 2.54 9.11 -1.50
CA VAL A 65 3.44 10.13 -0.92
C VAL A 65 3.36 10.18 0.62
N PHE A 66 2.22 9.79 1.21
CA PHE A 66 2.14 9.65 2.66
C PHE A 66 2.92 8.40 3.13
N LEU A 67 2.76 7.27 2.47
CA LEU A 67 3.45 6.01 2.78
C LEU A 67 4.97 6.11 2.55
N ASP A 68 5.41 6.73 1.45
CA ASP A 68 6.83 6.96 1.14
C ASP A 68 7.53 7.75 2.26
N LYS A 69 6.83 8.69 2.90
CA LYS A 69 7.38 9.50 4.01
C LYS A 69 7.61 8.69 5.28
N ILE A 70 6.91 7.58 5.48
CA ILE A 70 6.94 6.81 6.72
C ILE A 70 7.67 5.47 6.58
N GLU A 71 7.65 4.88 5.40
CA GLU A 71 8.33 3.60 5.11
C GLU A 71 9.74 3.81 4.59
N GLY A 72 9.94 4.81 3.73
CA GLY A 72 11.15 4.95 2.94
C GLY A 72 11.31 3.81 1.92
N ASP A 73 11.86 4.15 0.75
CA ASP A 73 11.93 3.31 -0.47
C ASP A 73 10.67 3.39 -1.37
N ASP A 74 10.93 3.26 -2.68
CA ASP A 74 9.93 3.20 -3.75
C ASP A 74 9.36 1.78 -3.82
N THR A 75 8.37 1.49 -2.97
CA THR A 75 7.58 0.25 -3.04
C THR A 75 6.38 0.48 -3.94
N PHE A 76 6.12 -0.44 -4.89
CA PHE A 76 4.87 -0.41 -5.63
C PHE A 76 3.73 -0.79 -4.69
N ARG A 77 2.70 0.06 -4.59
CA ARG A 77 1.56 -0.16 -3.70
C ARG A 77 0.28 -0.15 -4.50
N SER A 78 -0.61 -1.08 -4.19
CA SER A 78 -1.91 -1.16 -4.84
C SER A 78 -2.98 -1.61 -3.84
N ASN A 79 -4.25 -1.52 -4.26
CA ASN A 79 -5.38 -2.01 -3.49
C ASN A 79 -5.41 -1.53 -2.02
N PHE A 80 -5.74 -0.27 -1.79
CA PHE A 80 -5.86 0.27 -0.43
C PHE A 80 -7.22 -0.08 0.16
N PHE A 81 -7.29 -0.64 1.37
CA PHE A 81 -8.56 -1.01 2.00
C PHE A 81 -8.52 -0.88 3.53
N ILE A 82 -9.70 -0.98 4.15
CA ILE A 82 -9.86 -1.03 5.60
C ILE A 82 -10.45 -2.37 5.99
N CYS A 83 -9.85 -3.06 6.96
CA CYS A 83 -10.31 -4.38 7.43
C CYS A 83 -10.28 -4.47 8.97
N GLN A 84 -10.96 -5.48 9.51
CA GLN A 84 -10.95 -5.80 10.94
C GLN A 84 -9.87 -6.84 11.32
N VAL A 85 -9.46 -7.63 10.34
CA VAL A 85 -8.53 -8.75 10.54
C VAL A 85 -7.25 -8.47 9.77
N ALA A 86 -6.13 -8.65 10.46
CA ALA A 86 -4.80 -8.64 9.89
C ALA A 86 -4.27 -10.08 9.81
N TYR A 87 -3.45 -10.37 8.80
CA TYR A 87 -2.83 -11.67 8.57
C TYR A 87 -1.31 -11.51 8.50
N GLY A 88 -0.60 -12.64 8.59
CA GLY A 88 0.86 -12.68 8.54
C GLY A 88 1.53 -12.45 9.88
N ASP A 89 2.80 -12.07 9.82
CA ASP A 89 3.64 -11.91 10.99
C ASP A 89 3.45 -10.52 11.61
N GLU A 90 3.32 -10.48 12.94
CA GLU A 90 3.33 -9.23 13.70
C GLU A 90 4.69 -8.53 13.54
N GLN A 91 4.63 -7.23 13.27
CA GLN A 91 5.80 -6.38 13.07
C GLN A 91 6.06 -5.56 14.34
N LEU A 92 6.02 -4.22 14.26
CA LEU A 92 6.16 -3.32 15.40
C LEU A 92 4.86 -2.51 15.56
N ASP A 93 4.59 -2.04 16.78
CA ASP A 93 3.49 -1.12 17.06
C ASP A 93 2.09 -1.63 16.62
N GLY A 94 1.89 -2.96 16.61
CA GLY A 94 0.64 -3.61 16.22
C GLY A 94 0.41 -3.70 14.71
N GLU A 95 1.43 -3.40 13.89
CA GLU A 95 1.45 -3.63 12.45
C GLU A 95 1.59 -5.12 12.13
N TYR A 96 1.08 -5.55 10.98
CA TYR A 96 1.24 -6.91 10.48
C TYR A 96 1.71 -6.89 9.02
N CYS A 97 2.46 -7.93 8.62
CA CYS A 97 2.92 -8.11 7.26
C CYS A 97 2.75 -9.57 6.84
N ASP A 98 1.92 -9.79 5.83
CA ASP A 98 1.75 -11.09 5.18
C ASP A 98 2.58 -11.11 3.91
N GLN A 99 3.89 -11.33 4.08
CA GLN A 99 4.86 -11.31 3.00
C GLN A 99 5.07 -12.71 2.41
N SER A 100 5.06 -12.77 1.09
CA SER A 100 5.59 -13.89 0.32
C SER A 100 6.82 -13.44 -0.49
N CYS A 101 7.77 -14.35 -0.65
CA CYS A 101 8.95 -14.13 -1.48
C CYS A 101 8.82 -14.94 -2.77
N GLY A 102 9.20 -14.33 -3.89
CA GLY A 102 9.33 -15.00 -5.18
C GLY A 102 10.44 -16.03 -5.19
N TYR A 103 10.54 -16.76 -6.30
CA TYR A 103 11.49 -17.86 -6.47
C TYR A 103 12.97 -17.46 -6.28
N SER A 104 13.33 -16.24 -6.66
CA SER A 104 14.66 -15.64 -6.52
C SER A 104 14.99 -15.22 -5.09
N GLY A 105 13.97 -14.98 -4.26
CA GLY A 105 14.11 -14.38 -2.93
C GLY A 105 14.38 -12.88 -2.93
N ASP A 106 14.53 -12.26 -4.11
CA ASP A 106 14.76 -10.83 -4.28
C ASP A 106 13.45 -10.06 -4.52
N ASP A 107 12.43 -10.72 -5.08
CA ASP A 107 11.10 -10.15 -5.29
C ASP A 107 10.19 -10.48 -4.10
N CYS A 108 9.68 -9.47 -3.40
CA CYS A 108 8.77 -9.65 -2.28
C CYS A 108 7.42 -8.98 -2.59
N HIS A 109 6.34 -9.71 -2.35
CA HIS A 109 4.99 -9.17 -2.45
C HIS A 109 4.16 -9.61 -1.26
N GLY A 110 3.11 -8.85 -0.95
CA GLY A 110 2.28 -9.19 0.18
C GLY A 110 1.27 -8.13 0.54
N VAL A 111 0.74 -8.24 1.75
CA VAL A 111 -0.19 -7.27 2.32
C VAL A 111 0.39 -6.72 3.62
N TYR A 112 0.40 -5.40 3.72
CA TYR A 112 0.80 -4.71 4.95
C TYR A 112 -0.42 -4.14 5.66
N TYR A 113 -0.45 -4.21 6.99
CA TYR A 113 -1.56 -3.78 7.83
C TYR A 113 -1.09 -2.78 8.89
N TYR A 114 -1.62 -1.56 8.84
CA TYR A 114 -1.40 -0.51 9.84
C TYR A 114 -2.61 -0.38 10.77
N PRO A 115 -2.44 -0.48 12.10
CA PRO A 115 -3.55 -0.29 13.03
C PRO A 115 -4.02 1.17 13.01
N ILE A 116 -5.33 1.39 12.89
CA ILE A 116 -5.95 2.73 12.89
C ILE A 116 -6.90 2.96 14.08
N GLY A 117 -6.97 2.00 15.01
CA GLY A 117 -7.84 2.02 16.19
C GLY A 117 -9.17 1.30 15.96
N GLU A 118 -9.95 1.11 17.03
CA GLU A 118 -11.27 0.43 16.99
C GLU A 118 -11.21 -0.98 16.35
N ASN A 119 -10.12 -1.71 16.55
CA ASN A 119 -9.86 -3.02 15.92
C ASN A 119 -9.92 -2.97 14.38
N LEU A 120 -9.52 -1.84 13.78
CA LEU A 120 -9.42 -1.67 12.33
C LEU A 120 -7.97 -1.46 11.90
N TYR A 121 -7.70 -1.93 10.69
CA TYR A 121 -6.44 -1.78 9.99
C TYR A 121 -6.65 -1.05 8.66
N PHE A 122 -5.75 -0.14 8.33
CA PHE A 122 -5.53 0.33 6.97
C PHE A 122 -4.52 -0.61 6.32
N ALA A 123 -4.86 -1.17 5.18
CA ALA A 123 -4.04 -2.17 4.51
C ALA A 123 -3.87 -1.86 3.03
N TYR A 124 -2.80 -2.40 2.46
CA TYR A 124 -2.50 -2.31 1.03
C TYR A 124 -1.66 -3.50 0.59
N ASN A 125 -1.78 -3.82 -0.69
CA ASN A 125 -0.90 -4.75 -1.37
C ASN A 125 0.39 -4.01 -1.72
N TYR A 126 1.51 -4.72 -1.64
CA TYR A 126 2.80 -4.18 -2.05
C TYR A 126 3.62 -5.19 -2.86
N GLU A 127 4.53 -4.65 -3.66
CA GLU A 127 5.54 -5.39 -4.42
C GLU A 127 6.85 -4.58 -4.42
N CYS A 128 7.97 -5.25 -4.14
CA CYS A 128 9.31 -4.66 -4.07
C CYS A 128 10.39 -5.64 -4.54
#